data_AF-G8QJY1-F1
#
_entry.id   AF-G8QJY1-F1
#
_cell.length_a   1.000
_cell.length_b   1.000
_cell.length_c   1.000
_cell.angle_alpha   90.00
_cell.angle_beta   90.00
_cell.angle_gamma   90.00
#
_symmetry.space_group_name_H-M   'P 1'
#
loop_
_entity.id
_entity.type
_entity.pdbx_description
1 polymer ?
#
loop_
_entity_poly.entity_id
_entity_poly.type
_entity_poly.pdbx_seq_one_letter_code
_entity_poly.pdbx_strand_id
1 'polypeptide(L)'
;MRCPRCDQPMEDRRSDLCPDCLEARQKAMVRGARQGGLAGLLLGLLLAGLLLGAYGPERGIKAIAFGIASACAITGVLFGMLRRR
;
A
#
# COMPACT_ATOMS: atom_id res chain seq x y z
N MET A 1 -16.86 11.56 -28.31
CA MET A 1 -15.50 11.26 -28.85
C MET A 1 -14.95 10.06 -28.07
N ARG A 2 -14.07 9.19 -28.59
CA ARG A 2 -13.74 7.91 -27.92
C ARG A 2 -12.37 7.91 -27.23
N CYS A 3 -12.26 7.19 -26.13
CA CYS A 3 -11.01 7.01 -25.39
C CYS A 3 -9.98 6.20 -26.18
N PRO A 4 -8.71 6.63 -26.33
CA PRO A 4 -7.70 5.87 -27.06
C PRO A 4 -7.30 4.54 -26.39
N ARG A 5 -7.69 4.33 -25.12
CA ARG A 5 -7.34 3.13 -24.34
C ARG A 5 -8.50 2.17 -24.10
N CYS A 6 -9.72 2.69 -24.01
CA CYS A 6 -10.91 1.91 -23.64
C CYS A 6 -12.08 2.05 -24.66
N ASP A 7 -11.90 2.80 -25.76
CA ASP A 7 -12.88 3.10 -26.84
C ASP A 7 -14.28 3.61 -26.39
N GLN A 8 -14.45 3.89 -25.11
CA GLN A 8 -15.70 4.39 -24.52
C GLN A 8 -16.01 5.83 -24.98
N PRO A 9 -17.30 6.17 -25.19
CA PRO A 9 -17.71 7.54 -25.49
C PRO A 9 -17.47 8.47 -24.29
N MET A 10 -16.61 9.47 -24.47
CA MET A 10 -16.31 10.51 -23.49
C MET A 10 -17.09 11.80 -23.80
N GLU A 11 -17.64 12.40 -22.76
CA GLU A 11 -18.34 13.68 -22.78
C GLU A 11 -17.41 14.88 -22.50
N ASP A 12 -16.30 14.69 -21.77
CA ASP A 12 -15.44 15.78 -21.28
C ASP A 12 -13.95 15.59 -21.63
N ARG A 13 -13.36 16.62 -22.25
CA ARG A 13 -11.98 16.64 -22.79
C ARG A 13 -10.90 16.97 -21.74
N ARG A 14 -11.28 17.15 -20.47
CA ARG A 14 -10.46 17.83 -19.47
C ARG A 14 -9.53 16.92 -18.64
N SER A 15 -9.64 15.61 -18.80
CA SER A 15 -8.79 14.64 -18.10
C SER A 15 -8.07 13.75 -19.11
N ASP A 16 -6.75 13.62 -18.99
CA ASP A 16 -5.91 12.68 -19.76
C ASP A 16 -6.32 11.20 -19.67
N LEU A 17 -7.35 10.86 -18.88
CA LEU A 17 -7.86 9.50 -18.68
C LEU A 17 -9.39 9.48 -18.59
N CYS A 18 -10.03 8.48 -19.22
CA CYS A 18 -11.46 8.18 -19.06
C CYS A 18 -11.83 7.88 -17.62
N PRO A 19 -13.04 8.25 -17.14
CA PRO A 19 -13.49 7.96 -15.78
C PRO A 19 -13.40 6.46 -15.47
N ASP A 20 -13.81 5.57 -16.38
CA ASP A 20 -13.66 4.11 -16.23
C ASP A 20 -12.19 3.67 -16.13
N CYS A 21 -11.34 4.22 -17.01
CA CYS A 21 -9.91 3.91 -17.01
C CYS A 21 -9.22 4.46 -15.73
N LEU A 22 -9.74 5.54 -15.13
CA LEU A 22 -9.29 6.12 -13.85
C LEU A 22 -9.75 5.27 -12.66
N GLU A 23 -11.00 4.80 -12.66
CA GLU A 23 -11.53 3.87 -11.68
C GLU A 23 -10.79 2.53 -11.70
N ALA A 24 -10.50 1.98 -12.87
CA ALA A 24 -9.72 0.75 -13.01
C ALA A 24 -8.32 0.92 -12.41
N ARG A 25 -7.68 2.07 -12.65
CA ARG A 25 -6.38 2.42 -12.07
C ARG A 25 -6.45 2.58 -10.55
N GLN A 26 -7.48 3.26 -10.03
CA GLN A 26 -7.70 3.38 -8.58
C GLN A 26 -7.94 2.02 -7.92
N LYS A 27 -8.78 1.16 -8.50
CA LYS A 27 -9.00 -0.21 -8.01
C LYS A 27 -7.71 -1.03 -8.02
N ALA A 28 -6.87 -0.88 -9.05
CA ALA A 28 -5.56 -1.52 -9.11
C ALA A 28 -4.60 -1.01 -8.02
N MET A 29 -4.54 0.31 -7.80
CA MET A 29 -3.76 0.95 -6.73
C MET A 29 -4.22 0.48 -5.34
N VAL A 30 -5.52 0.47 -5.06
CA VAL A 30 -6.07 0.03 -3.76
C VAL A 30 -5.75 -1.44 -3.51
N ARG A 31 -5.89 -2.30 -4.52
CA ARG A 31 -5.49 -3.71 -4.39
C ARG A 31 -3.97 -3.84 -4.17
N GLY A 32 -3.15 -3.01 -4.81
CA GLY A 32 -1.69 -2.97 -4.60
C GLY A 32 -1.31 -2.52 -3.21
N ALA A 33 -1.94 -1.45 -2.71
CA ALA A 33 -1.80 -0.95 -1.35
C ALA A 33 -2.17 -2.02 -0.31
N ARG A 34 -3.27 -2.74 -0.53
CA ARG A 34 -3.73 -3.81 0.38
C ARG A 34 -2.75 -4.98 0.40
N GLN A 35 -2.24 -5.42 -0.74
CA GLN A 35 -1.26 -6.50 -0.83
C GLN A 35 0.09 -6.11 -0.21
N GLY A 36 0.59 -4.91 -0.52
CA GLY A 36 1.83 -4.39 0.04
C GLY A 36 1.74 -4.11 1.54
N GLY A 37 0.61 -3.57 2.00
CA GLY A 37 0.34 -3.33 3.41
C GLY A 37 0.27 -4.62 4.23
N LEU A 38 -0.42 -5.65 3.73
CA LEU A 38 -0.45 -6.98 4.39
C LEU A 38 0.95 -7.58 4.49
N ALA A 39 1.73 -7.53 3.41
CA ALA A 39 3.10 -8.04 3.41
C ALA A 39 4.01 -7.25 4.36
N GLY A 40 3.95 -5.92 4.35
CA GLY A 40 4.73 -5.05 5.24
C GLY A 40 4.34 -5.20 6.70
N LEU A 41 3.05 -5.40 6.98
CA LEU A 41 2.54 -5.61 8.34
C LEU A 41 2.92 -6.99 8.87
N LEU A 42 2.83 -8.05 8.05
CA LEU A 42 3.34 -9.37 8.41
C LEU A 42 4.84 -9.32 8.73
N LEU A 43 5.64 -8.70 7.85
CA LEU A 43 7.08 -8.57 8.05
C LEU A 43 7.40 -7.76 9.32
N GLY A 44 6.70 -6.64 9.52
CA GLY A 44 6.84 -5.78 10.68
C GLY A 44 6.47 -6.46 11.99
N LEU A 45 5.38 -7.25 12.01
CA LEU A 45 4.98 -8.04 13.18
C LEU A 45 6.00 -9.14 13.50
N LEU A 46 6.53 -9.78 12.46
CA LEU A 46 7.50 -10.87 12.60
C LEU A 46 8.82 -10.33 13.18
N LEU A 47 9.30 -9.19 12.68
CA LEU A 47 10.43 -8.44 13.25
C LEU A 47 10.16 -7.99 14.69
N ALA A 48 9.02 -7.36 14.96
CA ALA A 48 8.65 -6.90 16.29
C ALA A 48 8.57 -8.05 17.31
N GLY A 49 8.00 -9.20 16.90
CA GLY A 49 7.95 -10.41 17.72
C GLY A 49 9.33 -10.99 18.00
N LEU A 50 10.22 -11.01 17.01
CA LEU A 50 11.62 -11.42 17.18
C LEU A 50 12.36 -10.53 18.18
N LEU A 51 12.20 -9.21 18.09
CA LEU A 51 12.80 -8.27 19.04
C LEU A 51 12.27 -8.48 20.47
N LEU A 52 10.95 -8.65 20.64
CA LEU A 52 10.36 -8.92 21.95
C LEU A 52 10.82 -10.27 22.53
N GLY A 53 10.98 -11.29 21.68
CA GLY A 53 11.45 -12.61 22.11
C GLY A 53 12.92 -12.63 22.52
N ALA A 54 13.77 -11.86 21.84
CA ALA A 54 15.20 -11.80 22.12
C ALA A 54 15.55 -10.92 23.34
N TYR A 55 14.87 -9.79 23.53
CA TYR A 55 15.20 -8.81 24.59
C TYR A 55 14.25 -8.86 25.79
N GLY A 56 13.17 -9.64 25.75
CA GLY A 56 12.18 -9.70 26.82
C GLY A 56 11.29 -8.44 26.91
N PRO A 57 10.24 -8.46 27.76
CA PRO A 57 9.25 -7.40 27.85
C PRO A 57 9.72 -6.19 28.69
N GLU A 58 10.95 -5.74 28.49
CA GLU A 58 11.45 -4.51 29.08
C GLU A 58 10.71 -3.31 28.47
N ARG A 59 10.26 -2.36 29.31
CA ARG A 59 9.32 -1.29 28.91
C ARG A 59 9.82 -0.43 27.74
N GLY A 60 11.14 -0.31 27.53
CA GLY A 60 11.74 0.46 26.43
C GLY A 60 11.64 -0.19 25.05
N ILE A 61 11.73 -1.53 24.97
CA ILE A 61 11.74 -2.26 23.70
C ILE A 61 10.35 -2.32 23.04
N LYS A 62 9.28 -2.24 23.85
CA LYS A 62 7.90 -2.21 23.34
C LYS A 62 7.62 -1.05 22.40
N ALA A 63 8.15 0.14 22.70
CA ALA A 63 7.98 1.31 21.85
C ALA A 63 8.75 1.18 20.53
N ILE A 64 9.96 0.62 20.59
CA ILE A 64 10.82 0.39 19.41
C ILE A 64 10.19 -0.66 18.49
N ALA A 65 9.70 -1.77 19.06
CA ALA A 65 9.03 -2.82 18.30
C ALA A 65 7.75 -2.30 17.61
N PHE A 66 6.96 -1.47 18.30
CA PHE A 66 5.79 -0.83 17.70
C PHE A 66 6.16 0.19 16.61
N GLY A 67 7.25 0.94 16.81
CA GLY A 67 7.82 1.84 15.81
C GLY A 67 8.27 1.10 14.54
N ILE A 68 8.98 -0.02 14.68
CA ILE A 68 9.44 -0.84 13.56
C ILE A 68 8.25 -1.45 12.81
N ALA A 69 7.25 -1.98 13.54
CA ALA A 69 6.06 -2.56 12.92
C ALA A 69 5.26 -1.53 12.12
N SER A 70 5.04 -0.34 12.69
CA SER A 70 4.33 0.76 12.01
C SER A 70 5.11 1.30 10.80
N ALA A 71 6.43 1.48 10.92
CA ALA A 71 7.29 1.90 9.81
C ALA A 71 7.28 0.87 8.66
N CYS A 72 7.37 -0.42 8.97
CA CYS A 72 7.29 -1.48 7.96
C CYS A 72 5.92 -1.56 7.30
N ALA A 73 4.84 -1.36 8.06
CA ALA A 73 3.48 -1.32 7.52
C ALA A 73 3.29 -0.15 6.55
N ILE A 74 3.69 1.07 6.93
CA ILE A 74 3.59 2.26 6.08
C ILE A 74 4.45 2.10 4.82
N THR A 75 5.69 1.61 4.98
CA THR A 75 6.60 1.37 3.86
C THR A 75 6.04 0.32 2.90
N GLY A 76 5.46 -0.77 3.42
CA GLY A 76 4.81 -1.81 2.62
C GLY A 76 3.60 -1.29 1.84
N VAL A 77 2.77 -0.43 2.45
CA VAL A 77 1.66 0.23 1.76
C VAL A 77 2.18 1.13 0.64
N LEU A 78 3.17 2.00 0.92
CA LEU A 78 3.76 2.90 -0.08
C LEU A 78 4.35 2.13 -1.27
N PHE A 79 5.11 1.07 -0.97
CA PHE A 79 5.75 0.24 -1.98
C PHE A 79 4.71 -0.51 -2.83
N GLY A 80 3.63 -1.01 -2.20
CA GLY A 80 2.51 -1.65 -2.88
C GLY A 80 1.74 -0.71 -3.82
N MET A 81 1.62 0.57 -3.45
CA MET A 81 1.04 1.62 -4.30
C MET A 81 1.96 1.97 -5.47
N LEU A 82 3.26 2.15 -5.23
CA LEU A 82 4.25 2.49 -6.26
C LEU A 82 4.40 1.37 -7.30
N ARG A 83 4.38 0.12 -6.88
CA ARG A 83 4.54 -1.04 -7.78
C ARG A 83 3.37 -1.24 -8.74
N ARG A 84 2.20 -0.63 -8.49
CA ARG A 84 0.99 -0.72 -9.34
C ARG A 84 0.56 0.62 -9.96
N ARG A 85 1.46 1.61 -10.00
CA ARG A 85 1.21 2.92 -10.62
C ARG A 85 1.23 2.84 -12.14
#